data_AF-A0A0P9QD02-F1
#
_entry.id   AF-A0A0P9QD02-F1
#
_cell.length_a   1.000
_cell.length_b   1.000
_cell.length_c   1.000
_cell.angle_alpha   90.00
_cell.angle_beta   90.00
_cell.angle_gamma   90.00
#
_symmetry.space_group_name_H-M   'P 1'
#
loop_
_entity.id
_entity.type
_entity.pdbx_description
1 polymer ?
#
loop_
_entity_poly.entity_id
_entity_poly.type
_entity_poly.pdbx_seq_one_letter_code
_entity_poly.pdbx_strand_id
1 'polypeptide(L)'
;MSNVTAAVPRKSLTAVECKFLKIGNRQLLEANNGRMASAALMDIVADWHASRSNVGFEEFAKAWITEGNARSTIATRLLMQLFGMNDPDPRKAA
;
A
#
# COMPACT_ATOMS: atom_id res chain seq x y z
N MET A 1 22.19 -36.73 -1.75
CA MET A 1 21.49 -35.50 -2.16
C MET A 1 21.02 -34.81 -0.89
N SER A 2 21.67 -33.70 -0.51
CA SER A 2 21.24 -32.92 0.66
C SER A 2 20.06 -32.06 0.24
N ASN A 3 18.91 -32.23 0.90
CA ASN A 3 17.76 -31.33 0.72
C ASN A 3 18.13 -29.97 1.31
N VAL A 4 18.58 -29.05 0.47
CA VAL A 4 18.71 -27.64 0.83
C VAL A 4 17.33 -27.03 0.72
N THR A 5 16.64 -26.90 1.85
CA THR A 5 15.38 -26.16 1.90
C THR A 5 15.69 -24.68 1.65
N ALA A 6 15.19 -24.12 0.56
CA ALA A 6 15.36 -22.71 0.26
C ALA A 6 14.77 -21.89 1.43
N ALA A 7 15.54 -20.95 1.96
CA ALA A 7 15.06 -20.06 3.01
C ALA A 7 13.92 -19.20 2.45
N VAL A 8 12.75 -19.27 3.08
CA VAL A 8 11.59 -18.44 2.71
C VAL A 8 11.92 -16.97 3.02
N PRO A 9 11.50 -16.01 2.17
CA PRO A 9 11.65 -14.59 2.48
C PRO A 9 11.03 -14.25 3.83
N ARG A 10 11.71 -13.45 4.65
CA ARG A 10 11.19 -13.00 5.95
C ARG A 10 9.90 -12.18 5.83
N LYS A 11 9.73 -11.51 4.68
CA LYS A 11 8.56 -10.71 4.32
C LYS A 11 8.05 -11.17 2.97
N SER A 12 6.79 -11.56 2.92
CA SER A 12 6.08 -11.80 1.67
C SER A 12 4.68 -11.22 1.78
N LEU A 13 4.21 -10.61 0.70
CA LEU A 13 2.81 -10.25 0.57
C LEU A 13 1.95 -11.53 0.62
N THR A 14 0.87 -11.48 1.39
CA THR A 14 -0.18 -12.50 1.36
C THR A 14 -0.87 -12.51 0.00
N ALA A 15 -1.62 -13.58 -0.29
CA ALA A 15 -2.40 -13.65 -1.52
C ALA A 15 -3.43 -12.51 -1.63
N VAL A 16 -3.99 -12.09 -0.49
CA VAL A 16 -4.94 -10.97 -0.39
C VAL A 16 -4.24 -9.64 -0.70
N GLU A 17 -3.09 -9.37 -0.09
CA GLU A 17 -2.31 -8.14 -0.34
C GLU A 17 -1.81 -8.08 -1.80
N CYS A 18 -1.37 -9.21 -2.36
CA CYS A 18 -1.02 -9.31 -3.78
C CYS A 18 -2.19 -8.92 -4.69
N LYS A 19 -3.40 -9.42 -4.40
CA LYS A 19 -4.60 -9.12 -5.18
C LYS A 19 -5.03 -7.66 -4.99
N PHE A 20 -5.00 -7.16 -3.77
CA PHE A 20 -5.27 -5.77 -3.42
C PHE A 20 -4.36 -4.83 -4.20
N LEU A 21 -3.04 -5.06 -4.21
CA LEU A 21 -2.09 -4.20 -4.93
C LEU A 21 -2.33 -4.21 -6.45
N LYS A 22 -2.60 -5.38 -7.04
CA LYS A 22 -2.87 -5.49 -8.48
C LYS A 22 -4.12 -4.71 -8.89
N ILE A 23 -5.21 -4.87 -8.14
CA ILE A 23 -6.49 -4.20 -8.41
C ILE A 23 -6.38 -2.70 -8.09
N GLY A 24 -5.83 -2.37 -6.92
CA GLY A 24 -5.67 -1.01 -6.43
C GLY A 24 -4.80 -0.18 -7.37
N ASN A 25 -3.66 -0.70 -7.82
CA ASN A 25 -2.81 0.02 -8.77
C ASN A 25 -3.53 0.28 -10.10
N ARG A 26 -4.34 -0.67 -10.57
CA ARG A 26 -5.15 -0.49 -11.79
C ARG A 26 -6.19 0.62 -11.61
N GLN A 27 -6.90 0.62 -10.48
CA GLN A 27 -7.85 1.67 -10.14
C GLN A 27 -7.20 3.05 -10.04
N LEU A 28 -6.00 3.14 -9.44
CA LEU A 28 -5.25 4.40 -9.38
C LEU A 28 -4.87 4.90 -10.77
N LEU A 29 -4.44 4.03 -11.68
CA LEU A 29 -4.10 4.43 -13.05
C LEU A 29 -5.30 4.88 -13.88
N GLU A 30 -6.51 4.44 -13.53
CA GLU A 30 -7.77 4.85 -14.15
C GLU A 30 -8.34 6.14 -13.50
N ALA A 31 -7.89 6.50 -12.31
CA ALA A 31 -8.32 7.71 -11.60
C ALA A 31 -7.66 8.98 -12.17
N ASN A 32 -8.38 10.11 -12.07
CA ASN A 32 -7.84 11.41 -12.46
C ASN A 32 -6.61 11.76 -11.59
N ASN A 33 -5.50 12.12 -12.22
CA ASN A 33 -4.19 12.36 -11.59
C ASN A 33 -3.63 11.18 -10.77
N GLY A 34 -4.14 9.96 -10.95
CA GLY A 34 -3.76 8.82 -10.11
C GLY A 34 -2.42 8.17 -10.42
N ARG A 35 -1.71 8.61 -11.48
CA ARG A 35 -0.32 8.19 -11.76
C ARG A 35 0.63 8.48 -10.60
N MET A 36 0.45 9.62 -9.93
CA MET A 36 1.26 9.99 -8.77
C MET A 36 1.00 9.08 -7.57
N ALA A 37 -0.26 8.70 -7.35
CA ALA A 37 -0.63 7.73 -6.32
C ALA A 37 -0.10 6.32 -6.65
N SER A 38 -0.12 5.93 -7.93
CA SER A 38 0.45 4.66 -8.41
C SER A 38 1.97 4.60 -8.18
N ALA A 39 2.70 5.68 -8.47
CA ALA A 39 4.12 5.78 -8.16
C ALA A 39 4.38 5.66 -6.64
N ALA A 40 3.65 6.43 -5.83
CA ALA A 40 3.76 6.35 -4.37
C ALA A 40 3.38 4.97 -3.81
N LEU A 41 2.45 4.25 -4.44
CA LEU A 41 2.12 2.87 -4.06
C LEU A 41 3.31 1.92 -4.27
N MET A 42 4.10 2.13 -5.33
CA MET A 42 5.34 1.36 -5.55
C MET A 42 6.41 1.72 -4.51
N ASP A 43 6.50 3.00 -4.13
CA ASP A 43 7.42 3.46 -3.07
C ASP A 43 7.09 2.77 -1.73
N ILE A 44 5.80 2.67 -1.37
CA ILE A 44 5.35 1.94 -0.17
C ILE A 44 5.83 0.48 -0.19
N VAL A 45 5.70 -0.21 -1.33
CA VAL A 45 6.14 -1.61 -1.47
C VAL A 45 7.65 -1.74 -1.32
N ALA A 46 8.41 -0.83 -1.95
CA ALA A 46 9.86 -0.81 -1.85
C ALA A 46 10.33 -0.56 -0.40
N ASP A 47 9.75 0.45 0.26
CA ASP A 47 10.09 0.83 1.63
C ASP A 47 9.70 -0.25 2.65
N TRP A 48 8.56 -0.93 2.44
CA TRP A 48 8.16 -2.04 3.31
C TRP A 48 9.16 -3.19 3.24
N HIS A 49 9.64 -3.53 2.04
CA HIS A 49 10.64 -4.55 1.84
C HIS A 49 12.03 -4.14 2.38
N ALA A 50 12.39 -2.86 2.29
CA ALA A 50 13.65 -2.34 2.83
C ALA A 50 13.62 -2.22 4.37
N SER A 51 12.44 -2.02 4.96
CA SER A 51 12.27 -1.86 6.40
C SER A 51 12.62 -3.14 7.17
N ARG A 52 13.23 -2.99 8.36
CA ARG A 52 13.45 -4.10 9.31
C ARG A 52 12.24 -4.39 10.21
N SER A 53 11.19 -3.58 10.12
CA SER A 53 9.97 -3.75 10.92
C SER A 53 9.31 -5.10 10.63
N ASN A 54 8.75 -5.76 11.64
CA ASN A 54 7.99 -7.01 11.47
C ASN A 54 6.49 -6.77 11.22
N VAL A 55 6.10 -5.51 11.00
CA VAL A 55 4.73 -5.09 10.76
C VAL A 55 4.24 -5.56 9.37
N GLY A 56 2.96 -5.96 9.30
CA GLY A 56 2.31 -6.36 8.05
C GLY A 56 2.24 -5.23 7.03
N PHE A 57 2.02 -5.56 5.75
CA PHE A 57 2.10 -4.56 4.69
C PHE A 57 1.04 -3.46 4.85
N GLU A 58 -0.21 -3.82 5.16
CA GLU A 58 -1.31 -2.84 5.30
C GLU A 58 -1.04 -1.82 6.43
N GLU A 59 -0.62 -2.29 7.60
CA GLU A 59 -0.33 -1.40 8.74
C GLU A 59 0.88 -0.51 8.43
N PHE A 60 1.92 -1.05 7.81
CA PHE A 60 3.07 -0.25 7.35
C PHE A 60 2.65 0.83 6.35
N ALA A 61 1.80 0.48 5.38
CA ALA A 61 1.33 1.43 4.37
C ALA A 61 0.52 2.57 4.99
N LYS A 62 -0.37 2.27 5.94
CA LYS A 62 -1.17 3.29 6.65
C LYS A 62 -0.28 4.26 7.44
N ALA A 63 0.74 3.75 8.12
CA ALA A 63 1.72 4.58 8.80
C ALA A 63 2.51 5.45 7.81
N TRP A 64 3.03 4.85 6.74
CA TRP A 64 3.79 5.53 5.68
C TRP A 64 3.01 6.68 5.04
N ILE A 65 1.71 6.48 4.79
CA ILE A 65 0.82 7.52 4.25
C ILE A 65 0.62 8.66 5.27
N THR A 66 0.42 8.32 6.54
CA THR A 66 0.18 9.28 7.64
C THR A 66 1.42 10.14 7.93
N GLU A 67 2.62 9.57 7.77
CA GLU A 67 3.90 10.28 7.85
C GLU A 67 4.12 11.29 6.71
N GLY A 68 3.27 11.28 5.68
CA GLY A 68 3.34 12.24 4.58
C GLY A 68 4.36 11.87 3.49
N ASN A 69 4.83 10.63 3.46
CA ASN A 69 5.89 10.18 2.56
C ASN A 69 5.50 10.25 1.06
N ALA A 70 4.21 10.33 0.72
CA ALA A 70 3.73 10.46 -0.66
C ALA A 70 4.09 11.81 -1.33
N ARG A 71 4.50 12.84 -0.56
CA ARG A 71 4.94 14.17 -1.03
C ARG A 71 3.98 14.89 -2.00
N SER A 72 2.72 14.46 -2.07
CA SER A 72 1.66 15.06 -2.86
C SER A 72 0.32 14.87 -2.17
N THR A 73 -0.40 15.97 -1.95
CA THR A 73 -1.74 15.95 -1.34
C THR A 73 -2.73 15.09 -2.13
N ILE A 74 -2.65 15.10 -3.47
CA ILE A 74 -3.51 14.28 -4.34
C ILE A 74 -3.19 12.80 -4.16
N ALA A 75 -1.89 12.44 -4.17
CA ALA A 75 -1.46 11.06 -3.97
C ALA A 75 -1.86 10.55 -2.58
N THR A 76 -1.61 11.34 -1.52
CA THR A 76 -2.03 11.02 -0.15
C THR A 76 -3.52 10.74 -0.08
N ARG A 77 -4.37 11.62 -0.64
CA ARG A 77 -5.82 11.43 -0.62
C ARG A 77 -6.26 10.15 -1.34
N LEU A 78 -5.74 9.89 -2.53
CA LEU A 78 -6.06 8.69 -3.30
C LEU A 78 -5.60 7.40 -2.58
N LEU A 79 -4.43 7.43 -1.95
CA LEU A 79 -3.94 6.32 -1.13
C LEU A 79 -4.80 6.12 0.12
N MET A 80 -5.17 7.19 0.83
CA MET A 80 -6.11 7.10 1.97
C MET A 80 -7.46 6.50 1.54
N GLN A 81 -7.96 6.85 0.35
CA GLN A 81 -9.15 6.20 -0.23
C GLN A 81 -8.93 4.71 -0.50
N LEU A 82 -7.81 4.37 -1.13
CA LEU A 82 -7.48 2.98 -1.46
C LEU A 82 -7.32 2.10 -0.20
N PHE A 83 -6.73 2.62 0.87
CA PHE A 83 -6.51 1.92 2.13
C PHE A 83 -7.66 2.07 3.15
N GLY A 84 -8.78 2.70 2.76
CA GLY A 84 -9.94 2.88 3.63
C GLY A 84 -9.68 3.74 4.86
N MET A 85 -8.77 4.71 4.76
CA MET A 85 -8.35 5.60 5.86
C MET A 85 -9.16 6.90 5.96
N ASN A 86 -10.13 7.14 5.07
CA ASN A 86 -10.97 8.33 5.19
C ASN A 86 -12.06 8.08 6.22
N ASP A 87 -12.37 9.12 7.01
CA ASP A 87 -13.55 9.13 7.86
C ASP A 87 -14.83 8.84 7.03
N PRO A 88 -15.82 8.15 7.61
CA PRO A 88 -17.13 8.05 6.99
C PRO A 88 -17.65 9.46 6.75
N ASP A 89 -17.99 9.75 5.49
CA ASP A 89 -18.58 11.02 5.11
C ASP A 89 -19.83 11.25 5.99
N PRO A 90 -19.88 12.31 6.81
CA PRO A 90 -21.02 12.56 7.71
C PRO A 90 -22.34 12.73 6.94
N ARG A 91 -22.31 12.90 5.62
CA ARG A 91 -23.50 12.94 4.74
C ARG A 91 -24.06 11.58 4.34
N LYS A 92 -23.40 10.46 4.67
CA LYS A 92 -23.89 9.09 4.42
C LYS A 92 -24.43 8.40 5.68
N ALA A 93 -24.41 9.07 6.81
CA ALA A 93 -24.88 8.56 8.11
C ALA A 93 -26.21 9.18 8.58
N ALA A 94 -26.90 9.93 7.71
CA ALA A 94 -28.16 10.62 8.00
C ALA A 94 -29.27 10.17 7.03
#